data_AF-A0A135TEN3-F1
#
_entry.id   AF-A0A135TEN3-F1
#
_cell.length_a   1.000
_cell.length_b   1.000
_cell.length_c   1.000
_cell.angle_alpha   90.00
_cell.angle_beta   90.00
_cell.angle_gamma   90.00
#
_symmetry.space_group_name_H-M   'P 1'
#
loop_
_entity.id
_entity.type
_entity.pdbx_description
1 polymer ?
#
loop_
_entity_poly.entity_id
_entity_poly.type
_entity_poly.pdbx_seq_one_letter_code
_entity_poly.pdbx_strand_id
1 'polypeptide(L)'
;MPSSTQPRPAIPNTASFITEAHAGFTADLDSTPSTAKETQELLTSIQSFAFQFLKAATHSSPSHQQDLNAEDHVSSVEQREGLCAAETGLNVLWYMFTSTAQVFDADDAFQDRLVALLAWTREFDGVYRQFHGIMSGNGAGGGGWDSYGFGQSLQTAWEQLVADIHLPSATQKSRNLAAFSAKVMAVGLCKESVAGTAFWVFERALGECEVVLGGLVAAVGVWLEYASHQLLARCYSFAADGRDETVTDLIPPADEPLKDQATAESRYGEFSMTHWLRWRRRLQKTES
;
A
#
# COMPACT_ATOMS: atom_id res chain seq x y z
N MET A 1 16.91 -45.12 29.01
CA MET A 1 16.50 -43.70 29.09
C MET A 1 16.83 -43.05 27.76
N PRO A 2 15.85 -42.73 26.90
CA PRO A 2 16.10 -41.87 25.76
C PRO A 2 15.87 -40.42 26.17
N SER A 3 16.89 -39.58 26.01
CA SER A 3 16.78 -38.13 26.15
C SER A 3 15.83 -37.60 25.09
N SER A 4 14.66 -37.14 25.53
CA SER A 4 13.75 -36.34 24.72
C SER A 4 14.35 -34.95 24.55
N THR A 5 15.05 -34.75 23.43
CA THR A 5 15.41 -33.40 22.97
C THR A 5 14.14 -32.78 22.41
N GLN A 6 13.39 -32.08 23.26
CA GLN A 6 12.26 -31.27 22.79
C GLN A 6 12.79 -30.23 21.78
N PRO A 7 12.16 -30.09 20.60
CA PRO A 7 12.43 -28.97 19.73
C PRO A 7 12.05 -27.69 20.48
N ARG A 8 13.04 -26.81 20.63
CA ARG A 8 12.88 -25.46 21.18
C ARG A 8 11.76 -24.76 20.38
N PRO A 9 10.74 -24.17 21.02
CA PRO A 9 9.67 -23.52 20.28
C PRO A 9 10.26 -22.41 19.42
N ALA A 10 9.98 -22.50 18.11
CA ALA A 10 10.37 -21.50 17.14
C ALA A 10 9.57 -20.22 17.41
N ILE A 11 10.30 -19.14 17.68
CA ILE A 11 9.83 -17.74 17.73
C ILE A 11 8.93 -17.42 18.95
N PRO A 12 9.31 -16.45 19.81
CA PRO A 12 8.44 -15.97 20.87
C PRO A 12 7.14 -15.40 20.28
N ASN A 13 6.00 -15.81 20.85
CA ASN A 13 4.62 -15.40 20.55
C ASN A 13 4.49 -14.28 19.48
N THR A 14 4.48 -14.66 18.20
CA THR A 14 4.57 -13.76 17.05
C THR A 14 3.52 -12.64 17.09
N ALA A 15 2.32 -12.92 17.60
CA ALA A 15 1.27 -11.93 17.77
C ALA A 15 1.60 -10.85 18.81
N SER A 16 2.22 -11.24 19.93
CA SER A 16 2.69 -10.29 20.95
C SER A 16 3.78 -9.40 20.39
N PHE A 17 4.73 -9.97 19.63
CA PHE A 17 5.79 -9.21 19.00
C PHE A 17 5.26 -8.21 17.97
N ILE A 18 4.32 -8.62 17.10
CA ILE A 18 3.71 -7.71 16.11
C ILE A 18 3.02 -6.53 16.80
N THR A 19 2.28 -6.81 17.89
CA THR A 19 1.58 -5.79 18.66
C THR A 19 2.55 -4.81 19.33
N GLU A 20 3.61 -5.33 19.95
CA GLU A 20 4.67 -4.53 20.58
C GLU A 20 5.43 -3.69 19.55
N ALA A 21 5.77 -4.27 18.40
CA ALA A 21 6.45 -3.57 17.31
C ALA A 21 5.58 -2.42 16.75
N HIS A 22 4.28 -2.66 16.56
CA HIS A 22 3.36 -1.61 16.12
C HIS A 22 3.25 -0.48 17.17
N ALA A 23 3.10 -0.82 18.45
CA ALA A 23 3.00 0.16 19.53
C ALA A 23 4.29 0.98 19.70
N GLY A 24 5.45 0.31 19.71
CA GLY A 24 6.76 0.96 19.81
C GLY A 24 7.01 1.89 18.63
N PHE A 25 6.73 1.43 17.41
CA PHE A 25 6.88 2.24 16.20
C PHE A 25 5.97 3.47 16.21
N THR A 26 4.72 3.33 16.66
CA THR A 26 3.78 4.47 16.77
C THR A 26 4.32 5.51 17.75
N ALA A 27 4.83 5.08 18.90
CA ALA A 27 5.43 5.98 19.88
C ALA A 27 6.68 6.69 19.34
N ASP A 28 7.53 5.97 18.59
CA ASP A 28 8.73 6.54 17.97
C ASP A 28 8.37 7.63 16.93
N LEU A 29 7.30 7.41 16.14
CA LEU A 29 6.84 8.40 15.15
C LEU A 29 6.23 9.66 15.78
N ASP A 30 5.57 9.52 16.94
CA ASP A 30 5.04 10.67 17.69
C ASP A 30 6.18 11.60 18.15
N SER A 31 7.35 11.06 18.46
CA SER A 31 8.60 11.80 18.66
C SER A 31 9.34 11.97 17.34
N THR A 32 8.78 12.76 16.40
CA THR A 32 9.29 12.92 15.04
C THR A 32 10.83 12.93 14.97
N PRO A 33 11.46 12.02 14.20
CA PRO A 33 12.91 11.93 14.09
C PRO A 33 13.50 13.28 13.68
N SER A 34 14.37 13.82 14.52
CA SER A 34 14.95 15.15 14.35
C SER A 34 16.39 15.11 13.83
N THR A 35 17.03 13.95 13.91
CA THR A 35 18.43 13.76 13.50
C THR A 35 18.60 12.79 12.33
N ALA A 36 19.70 12.94 11.59
CA ALA A 36 20.08 12.01 10.53
C ALA A 36 20.29 10.57 11.05
N LYS A 37 20.66 10.43 12.33
CA LYS A 37 20.83 9.13 12.98
C LYS A 37 19.48 8.47 13.23
N GLU A 38 18.54 9.19 13.85
CA GLU A 38 17.18 8.69 14.13
C GLU A 38 16.44 8.30 12.84
N THR A 39 16.57 9.12 11.79
CA THR A 39 15.99 8.79 10.47
C THR A 39 16.59 7.52 9.86
N GLN A 40 17.89 7.30 10.00
CA GLN A 40 18.53 6.06 9.55
C GLN A 40 18.10 4.84 10.39
N GLU A 41 17.94 5.01 11.70
CA GLU A 41 17.46 3.97 12.61
C GLU A 41 16.01 3.58 12.26
N LEU A 42 15.15 4.55 11.94
CA LEU A 42 13.79 4.31 11.47
C LEU A 42 13.75 3.47 10.18
N LEU A 43 14.53 3.83 9.16
CA LEU A 43 14.62 3.04 7.93
C LEU A 43 15.12 1.62 8.18
N THR A 44 16.11 1.48 9.06
CA THR A 44 16.67 0.18 9.44
C THR A 44 15.64 -0.68 10.18
N SER A 45 14.82 -0.06 11.03
CA SER A 45 13.71 -0.71 11.74
C SER A 45 12.66 -1.26 10.76
N ILE A 46 12.17 -0.41 9.84
CA ILE A 46 11.21 -0.81 8.80
C ILE A 46 11.78 -1.94 7.94
N GLN A 47 13.03 -1.82 7.51
CA GLN A 47 13.69 -2.85 6.70
C GLN A 47 13.81 -4.18 7.46
N SER A 48 14.22 -4.14 8.73
CA SER A 48 14.37 -5.34 9.57
C SER A 48 13.03 -6.04 9.78
N PHE A 49 11.96 -5.27 9.99
CA PHE A 49 10.60 -5.77 10.10
C PHE A 49 10.14 -6.41 8.78
N ALA A 50 10.38 -5.75 7.65
CA ALA A 50 10.06 -6.27 6.32
C ALA A 50 10.73 -7.63 6.05
N PHE A 51 12.01 -7.77 6.40
CA PHE A 51 12.73 -9.03 6.26
C PHE A 51 12.09 -10.20 7.01
N GLN A 52 11.51 -9.96 8.20
CA GLN A 52 10.90 -11.02 9.00
C GLN A 52 9.58 -11.49 8.39
N PHE A 53 8.70 -10.54 8.04
CA PHE A 53 7.33 -10.88 7.62
C PHE A 53 7.20 -11.26 6.16
N LEU A 54 8.08 -10.78 5.27
CA LEU A 54 8.14 -11.30 3.90
C LEU A 54 8.57 -12.76 3.86
N LYS A 55 9.54 -13.15 4.69
CA LYS A 55 9.93 -14.56 4.80
C LYS A 55 8.77 -15.40 5.31
N ALA A 56 8.07 -14.96 6.35
CA ALA A 56 6.91 -15.68 6.87
C ALA A 56 5.77 -15.79 5.82
N ALA A 57 5.46 -14.70 5.12
CA ALA A 57 4.42 -14.68 4.08
C ALA A 57 4.75 -15.58 2.89
N THR A 58 6.01 -15.60 2.43
CA THR A 58 6.44 -16.43 1.30
C THR A 58 6.34 -17.93 1.60
N HIS A 59 6.72 -18.36 2.82
CA HIS A 59 6.58 -19.77 3.25
C HIS A 59 5.15 -20.20 3.51
N SER A 60 4.23 -19.26 3.65
CA SER A 60 2.82 -19.53 3.91
C SER A 60 1.99 -19.70 2.62
N SER A 61 2.62 -19.59 1.44
CA SER A 61 1.91 -19.71 0.16
C SER A 61 1.51 -21.17 -0.16
N PRO A 62 0.25 -21.43 -0.55
CA PRO A 62 -0.31 -22.79 -0.64
C PRO A 62 0.30 -23.69 -1.72
N SER A 63 1.09 -23.15 -2.65
CA SER A 63 1.76 -23.89 -3.72
C SER A 63 2.88 -24.83 -3.23
N HIS A 64 3.41 -24.63 -2.01
CA HIS A 64 4.37 -25.56 -1.41
C HIS A 64 3.74 -26.75 -0.68
N GLN A 65 2.41 -26.85 -0.69
CA GLN A 65 1.68 -27.87 0.10
C GLN A 65 1.01 -28.97 -0.71
N GLN A 66 0.94 -28.85 -2.03
CA GLN A 66 0.39 -29.95 -2.85
C GLN A 66 1.34 -31.14 -3.00
N ASP A 67 2.65 -30.97 -2.80
CA ASP A 67 3.63 -32.07 -2.93
C ASP A 67 3.90 -32.83 -1.61
N LEU A 68 3.34 -32.41 -0.47
CA LEU A 68 3.57 -33.04 0.85
C LEU A 68 2.31 -33.64 1.50
N ASN A 69 1.13 -33.42 0.93
CA ASN A 69 -0.12 -33.92 1.51
C ASN A 69 -0.45 -35.34 1.01
N ALA A 70 0.30 -36.32 1.53
CA ALA A 70 -0.15 -37.71 1.54
C ALA A 70 -0.44 -38.24 2.96
N GLU A 71 0.17 -37.73 4.02
CA GLU A 71 -0.03 -38.24 5.39
C GLU A 71 0.17 -37.14 6.45
N ASP A 72 -0.92 -36.61 7.03
CA ASP A 72 -1.11 -36.36 8.49
C ASP A 72 -2.15 -35.24 8.78
N HIS A 73 -3.12 -35.58 9.63
CA HIS A 73 -4.29 -34.78 9.99
C HIS A 73 -4.05 -33.81 11.17
N VAL A 74 -2.80 -33.44 11.50
CA VAL A 74 -2.45 -32.70 12.73
C VAL A 74 -2.07 -31.23 12.50
N SER A 75 -1.84 -30.75 11.26
CA SER A 75 -1.23 -29.42 11.02
C SER A 75 -2.19 -28.22 10.86
N SER A 76 -3.52 -28.39 10.89
CA SER A 76 -4.43 -27.35 10.38
C SER A 76 -4.56 -26.08 11.25
N VAL A 77 -4.22 -26.15 12.55
CA VAL A 77 -4.39 -25.03 13.50
C VAL A 77 -3.14 -24.15 13.54
N GLU A 78 -1.97 -24.73 13.77
CA GLU A 78 -0.68 -23.99 13.80
C GLU A 78 -0.39 -23.30 12.46
N GLN A 79 -0.80 -23.93 11.36
CA GLN A 79 -0.66 -23.38 10.01
C GLN A 79 -1.59 -22.19 9.75
N ARG A 80 -2.79 -22.20 10.33
CA ARG A 80 -3.73 -21.06 10.28
C ARG A 80 -3.24 -19.90 11.12
N GLU A 81 -2.65 -20.18 12.28
CA GLU A 81 -2.05 -19.18 13.14
C GLU A 81 -0.83 -18.52 12.49
N GLY A 82 0.01 -19.28 11.79
CA GLY A 82 1.15 -18.76 11.02
C GLY A 82 0.75 -17.83 9.86
N LEU A 83 -0.29 -18.21 9.10
CA LEU A 83 -0.88 -17.38 8.04
C LEU A 83 -1.42 -16.05 8.59
N CYS A 84 -2.20 -16.12 9.67
CA CYS A 84 -2.75 -14.94 10.35
C CYS A 84 -1.66 -14.00 10.87
N ALA A 85 -0.58 -14.55 11.43
CA ALA A 85 0.56 -13.76 11.89
C ALA A 85 1.32 -13.09 10.73
N ALA A 86 1.48 -13.76 9.60
CA ALA A 86 2.12 -13.18 8.42
C ALA A 86 1.29 -12.01 7.83
N GLU A 87 -0.02 -12.19 7.68
CA GLU A 87 -0.95 -11.13 7.22
C GLU A 87 -0.97 -9.94 8.18
N THR A 88 -1.04 -10.19 9.49
CA THR A 88 -1.01 -9.13 10.50
C THR A 88 0.32 -8.38 10.47
N GLY A 89 1.43 -9.09 10.30
CA GLY A 89 2.75 -8.49 10.14
C GLY A 89 2.85 -7.63 8.88
N LEU A 90 2.32 -8.09 7.74
CA LEU A 90 2.27 -7.27 6.51
C LEU A 90 1.44 -6.00 6.70
N ASN A 91 0.29 -6.08 7.38
CA ASN A 91 -0.52 -4.90 7.69
C ASN A 91 0.25 -3.87 8.53
N VAL A 92 1.00 -4.34 9.54
CA VAL A 92 1.86 -3.46 10.34
C VAL A 92 2.99 -2.87 9.48
N LEU A 93 3.60 -3.64 8.59
CA LEU A 93 4.63 -3.14 7.68
C LEU A 93 4.10 -2.01 6.78
N TRP A 94 2.91 -2.19 6.18
CA TRP A 94 2.31 -1.16 5.33
C TRP A 94 1.92 0.07 6.14
N TYR A 95 1.40 -0.12 7.35
CA TYR A 95 1.20 0.97 8.30
C TYR A 95 2.49 1.73 8.59
N MET A 96 3.63 1.03 8.75
CA MET A 96 4.92 1.68 8.97
C MET A 96 5.30 2.60 7.79
N PHE A 97 5.14 2.12 6.56
CA PHE A 97 5.39 2.95 5.37
C PHE A 97 4.45 4.16 5.29
N THR A 98 3.14 3.94 5.39
CA THR A 98 2.15 5.00 5.18
C THR A 98 2.13 6.01 6.32
N SER A 99 2.36 5.60 7.56
CA SER A 99 2.44 6.50 8.71
C SER A 99 3.74 7.31 8.70
N THR A 100 4.87 6.69 8.36
CA THR A 100 6.12 7.43 8.18
C THR A 100 5.99 8.48 7.09
N ALA A 101 5.41 8.11 5.95
CA ALA A 101 5.21 9.01 4.81
C ALA A 101 4.39 10.26 5.16
N GLN A 102 3.51 10.20 6.17
CA GLN A 102 2.71 11.34 6.62
C GLN A 102 3.51 12.33 7.49
N VAL A 103 4.55 11.86 8.17
CA VAL A 103 5.34 12.66 9.13
C VAL A 103 6.38 13.52 8.42
N PHE A 104 7.05 12.97 7.41
CA PHE A 104 8.11 13.69 6.69
C PHE A 104 7.53 14.59 5.60
N ASP A 105 8.09 15.78 5.44
CA ASP A 105 7.65 16.72 4.41
C ASP A 105 7.76 16.15 3.00
N ALA A 106 6.82 16.55 2.14
CA ALA A 106 6.73 16.11 0.74
C ALA A 106 8.04 16.21 -0.04
N ASP A 107 8.83 17.25 0.24
CA ASP A 107 10.07 17.59 -0.45
C ASP A 107 11.32 17.08 0.28
N ASP A 108 11.16 16.36 1.41
CA ASP A 108 12.27 15.78 2.15
C ASP A 108 12.86 14.57 1.41
N ALA A 109 14.19 14.50 1.32
CA ALA A 109 14.93 13.37 0.74
C ALA A 109 14.65 12.03 1.47
N PHE A 110 14.11 12.07 2.68
CA PHE A 110 13.58 10.90 3.38
C PHE A 110 12.45 10.23 2.61
N GLN A 111 11.56 10.99 1.95
CA GLN A 111 10.51 10.42 1.10
C GLN A 111 11.09 9.53 0.01
N ASP A 112 12.16 9.97 -0.65
CA ASP A 112 12.83 9.19 -1.69
C ASP A 112 13.49 7.93 -1.14
N ARG A 113 14.10 8.02 0.05
CA ARG A 113 14.68 6.86 0.75
C ARG A 113 13.61 5.85 1.16
N LEU A 114 12.44 6.33 1.59
CA LEU A 114 11.31 5.47 1.96
C LEU A 114 10.74 4.75 0.73
N VAL A 115 10.61 5.43 -0.42
CA VAL A 115 10.20 4.82 -1.69
C VAL A 115 11.23 3.81 -2.18
N ALA A 116 12.53 4.14 -2.08
CA ALA A 116 13.60 3.20 -2.41
C ALA A 116 13.57 1.95 -1.53
N LEU A 117 13.26 2.10 -0.23
CA LEU A 117 13.09 0.97 0.68
C LEU A 117 11.88 0.11 0.30
N LEU A 118 10.75 0.70 -0.08
CA LEU A 118 9.59 -0.05 -0.58
C LEU A 118 9.93 -0.82 -1.87
N ALA A 119 10.61 -0.17 -2.82
CA ALA A 119 11.08 -0.80 -4.05
C ALA A 119 12.02 -1.97 -3.74
N TRP A 120 13.01 -1.75 -2.88
CA TRP A 120 13.94 -2.79 -2.43
C TRP A 120 13.19 -3.96 -1.77
N THR A 121 12.15 -3.68 -0.98
CA THR A 121 11.36 -4.70 -0.29
C THR A 121 10.63 -5.60 -1.30
N ARG A 122 10.08 -5.03 -2.39
CA ARG A 122 9.51 -5.79 -3.51
C ARG A 122 10.54 -6.65 -4.22
N GLU A 123 11.69 -6.07 -4.57
CA GLU A 123 12.74 -6.81 -5.28
C GLU A 123 13.30 -7.94 -4.41
N PHE A 124 13.47 -7.70 -3.11
CA PHE A 124 13.89 -8.72 -2.16
C PHE A 124 12.90 -9.89 -2.11
N ASP A 125 11.59 -9.63 -2.03
CA ASP A 125 10.56 -10.68 -2.07
C ASP A 125 10.65 -11.52 -3.35
N GLY A 126 10.79 -10.87 -4.51
CA GLY A 126 10.94 -11.54 -5.80
C GLY A 126 12.17 -12.45 -5.85
N VAL A 127 13.33 -11.93 -5.43
CA VAL A 127 14.59 -12.67 -5.36
C VAL A 127 14.50 -13.83 -4.35
N TYR A 128 13.90 -13.59 -3.19
CA TYR A 128 13.72 -14.61 -2.15
C TYR A 128 12.86 -15.77 -2.66
N ARG A 129 11.71 -15.47 -3.27
CA ARG A 129 10.82 -16.48 -3.86
C ARG A 129 11.50 -17.27 -4.97
N GLN A 130 12.34 -16.60 -5.78
CA GLN A 130 13.12 -17.26 -6.83
C GLN A 130 14.16 -18.23 -6.25
N PHE A 131 14.94 -17.80 -5.24
CA PHE A 131 15.93 -18.66 -4.60
C PHE A 131 15.31 -19.88 -3.90
N HIS A 132 14.12 -19.73 -3.35
CA HIS A 132 13.41 -20.81 -2.66
C HIS A 132 12.51 -21.65 -3.58
N GLY A 133 12.54 -21.43 -4.90
CA GLY A 133 11.76 -22.22 -5.86
C GLY A 133 10.23 -22.04 -5.73
N ILE A 134 9.78 -20.97 -5.07
CA ILE A 134 8.36 -20.66 -4.84
C ILE A 134 7.72 -20.12 -6.13
N MET A 135 8.52 -19.52 -7.02
CA MET A 135 8.05 -19.14 -8.36
C MET A 135 8.09 -20.34 -9.32
N SER A 136 6.95 -21.02 -9.47
CA SER A 136 6.78 -22.03 -10.53
C SER A 136 6.54 -21.33 -11.87
N GLY A 137 7.24 -21.78 -12.93
CA GLY A 137 7.40 -21.11 -14.23
C GLY A 137 6.15 -20.88 -15.09
N ASN A 138 4.95 -21.06 -14.56
CA ASN A 138 3.69 -20.64 -15.20
C ASN A 138 2.98 -19.65 -14.27
N GLY A 139 3.01 -18.36 -14.64
CA GLY A 139 2.62 -17.21 -13.83
C GLY A 139 1.13 -17.09 -13.45
N ALA A 140 0.55 -18.11 -12.80
CA ALA A 140 -0.84 -18.11 -12.38
C ALA A 140 -1.11 -18.64 -10.95
N GLY A 141 -0.09 -19.09 -10.20
CA GLY A 141 -0.34 -19.87 -8.97
C GLY A 141 0.18 -19.30 -7.64
N GLY A 142 1.09 -18.32 -7.65
CA GLY A 142 1.66 -17.76 -6.42
C GLY A 142 1.36 -16.28 -6.34
N GLY A 143 0.46 -15.86 -5.45
CA GLY A 143 0.10 -14.46 -5.24
C GLY A 143 1.35 -13.58 -5.22
N GLY A 144 1.41 -12.64 -6.17
CA GLY A 144 2.57 -11.76 -6.34
C GLY A 144 2.63 -10.71 -5.24
N TRP A 145 3.62 -9.82 -5.30
CA TRP A 145 3.74 -8.68 -4.40
C TRP A 145 2.42 -7.92 -4.17
N ASP A 146 1.60 -7.79 -5.23
CA ASP A 146 0.32 -7.10 -5.16
C ASP A 146 -0.71 -7.79 -4.24
N SER A 147 -0.57 -9.09 -3.96
CA SER A 147 -1.44 -9.82 -3.02
C SER A 147 -1.12 -9.55 -1.56
N TYR A 148 -0.04 -8.82 -1.25
CA TYR A 148 0.28 -8.48 0.14
C TYR A 148 -0.55 -7.32 0.71
N GLY A 149 -1.42 -6.70 -0.10
CA GLY A 149 -2.41 -5.74 0.41
C GLY A 149 -1.90 -4.31 0.61
N PHE A 150 -0.67 -3.97 0.15
CA PHE A 150 -0.14 -2.60 0.27
C PHE A 150 -1.10 -1.55 -0.31
N GLY A 151 -1.71 -1.84 -1.46
CA GLY A 151 -2.70 -0.95 -2.08
C GLY A 151 -3.90 -0.65 -1.19
N GLN A 152 -4.44 -1.67 -0.52
CA GLN A 152 -5.55 -1.52 0.42
C GLN A 152 -5.13 -0.71 1.64
N SER A 153 -3.96 -1.00 2.22
CA SER A 153 -3.44 -0.23 3.36
C SER A 153 -3.20 1.23 3.02
N LEU A 154 -2.72 1.53 1.80
CA LEU A 154 -2.56 2.89 1.31
C LEU A 154 -3.89 3.61 1.19
N GLN A 155 -4.89 2.97 0.59
CA GLN A 155 -6.24 3.51 0.47
C GLN A 155 -6.86 3.80 1.85
N THR A 156 -6.72 2.89 2.82
CA THR A 156 -7.20 3.11 4.19
C THR A 156 -6.51 4.30 4.86
N ALA A 157 -5.20 4.48 4.67
CA ALA A 157 -4.50 5.65 5.21
C ALA A 157 -5.04 6.97 4.63
N TRP A 158 -5.37 6.98 3.34
CA TRP A 158 -6.02 8.12 2.68
C TRP A 158 -7.42 8.39 3.23
N GLU A 159 -8.24 7.37 3.40
CA GLU A 159 -9.60 7.50 3.94
C GLU A 159 -9.60 8.09 5.35
N GLN A 160 -8.67 7.66 6.21
CA GLN A 160 -8.48 8.21 7.56
C GLN A 160 -8.11 9.70 7.51
N LEU A 161 -7.14 10.09 6.67
CA LEU A 161 -6.75 11.49 6.53
C LEU A 161 -7.87 12.37 5.95
N VAL A 162 -8.66 11.83 5.04
CA VAL A 162 -9.80 12.56 4.45
C VAL A 162 -10.91 12.77 5.48
N ALA A 163 -11.17 11.80 6.36
CA ALA A 163 -12.11 11.98 7.47
C ALA A 163 -11.67 13.15 8.39
N ASP A 164 -10.37 13.31 8.59
CA ASP A 164 -9.77 14.32 9.45
C ASP A 164 -9.38 15.62 8.72
N ILE A 165 -9.72 15.78 7.44
CA ILE A 165 -9.18 16.85 6.57
C ILE A 165 -9.46 18.29 7.03
N HIS A 166 -10.46 18.45 7.91
CA HIS A 166 -10.80 19.72 8.54
C HIS A 166 -9.72 20.19 9.55
N LEU A 167 -8.82 19.29 9.99
CA LEU A 167 -7.68 19.61 10.83
C LEU A 167 -6.51 20.13 9.97
N PRO A 168 -5.84 21.25 10.35
CA PRO A 168 -4.68 21.76 9.62
C PRO A 168 -3.56 20.73 9.47
N SER A 169 -3.35 19.90 10.50
CA SER A 169 -2.37 18.81 10.47
C SER A 169 -2.69 17.75 9.42
N ALA A 170 -3.98 17.47 9.17
CA ALA A 170 -4.40 16.50 8.17
C ALA A 170 -4.14 16.98 6.74
N THR A 171 -4.24 18.29 6.49
CA THR A 171 -3.88 18.89 5.18
C THR A 171 -2.37 18.73 4.89
N GLN A 172 -1.50 18.94 5.89
CA GLN A 172 -0.07 18.70 5.70
C GLN A 172 0.23 17.20 5.52
N LYS A 173 -0.35 16.34 6.36
CA LYS A 173 -0.18 14.88 6.26
C LYS A 173 -0.67 14.33 4.92
N SER A 174 -1.76 14.87 4.37
CA SER A 174 -2.26 14.46 3.05
C SER A 174 -1.32 14.88 1.92
N ARG A 175 -0.72 16.07 2.00
CA ARG A 175 0.33 16.51 1.07
C ARG A 175 1.56 15.59 1.14
N ASN A 176 2.00 15.24 2.35
CA ASN A 176 3.14 14.36 2.56
C ASN A 176 2.86 12.93 2.04
N LEU A 177 1.68 12.38 2.33
CA LEU A 177 1.25 11.09 1.81
C LEU A 177 1.09 11.10 0.28
N ALA A 178 0.66 12.23 -0.31
CA ALA A 178 0.64 12.41 -1.77
C ALA A 178 2.03 12.29 -2.38
N ALA A 179 3.04 12.88 -1.76
CA ALA A 179 4.41 12.82 -2.28
C ALA A 179 4.92 11.39 -2.32
N PHE A 180 4.76 10.66 -1.21
CA PHE A 180 5.08 9.24 -1.15
C PHE A 180 4.32 8.44 -2.21
N SER A 181 2.99 8.55 -2.24
CA SER A 181 2.12 7.78 -3.14
C SER A 181 2.43 8.06 -4.61
N ALA A 182 2.65 9.33 -4.97
CA ALA A 182 2.99 9.76 -6.32
C ALA A 182 4.37 9.25 -6.74
N LYS A 183 5.36 9.31 -5.86
CA LYS A 183 6.70 8.76 -6.14
C LYS A 183 6.66 7.23 -6.28
N VAL A 184 5.90 6.52 -5.43
CA VAL A 184 5.64 5.07 -5.56
C VAL A 184 5.02 4.73 -6.93
N MET A 185 4.03 5.51 -7.37
CA MET A 185 3.45 5.36 -8.70
C MET A 185 4.47 5.61 -9.81
N ALA A 186 5.26 6.69 -9.69
CA ALA A 186 6.25 7.09 -10.70
C ALA A 186 7.30 5.99 -10.95
N VAL A 187 7.76 5.32 -9.89
CA VAL A 187 8.68 4.16 -9.99
C VAL A 187 7.99 2.86 -10.42
N GLY A 188 6.67 2.88 -10.62
CA GLY A 188 5.90 1.76 -11.14
C GLY A 188 5.59 0.67 -10.13
N LEU A 189 5.51 1.01 -8.83
CA LEU A 189 5.08 0.11 -7.77
C LEU A 189 3.56 0.14 -7.60
N CYS A 190 2.94 -1.03 -7.41
CA CYS A 190 1.50 -1.18 -7.11
C CYS A 190 0.59 -0.33 -8.02
N LYS A 191 0.86 -0.39 -9.33
CA LYS A 191 0.39 0.59 -10.30
C LYS A 191 -1.12 0.77 -10.27
N GLU A 192 -1.89 -0.31 -10.19
CA GLU A 192 -3.36 -0.25 -10.25
C GLU A 192 -3.94 0.35 -8.97
N SER A 193 -3.55 -0.17 -7.80
CA SER A 193 -4.08 0.31 -6.53
C SER A 193 -3.72 1.76 -6.26
N VAL A 194 -2.46 2.16 -6.51
CA VAL A 194 -1.99 3.52 -6.29
C VAL A 194 -2.67 4.50 -7.26
N ALA A 195 -2.98 4.05 -8.49
CA ALA A 195 -3.77 4.82 -9.44
C ALA A 195 -5.22 4.98 -8.98
N GLY A 196 -5.89 3.90 -8.57
CA GLY A 196 -7.24 3.97 -8.01
C GLY A 196 -7.33 4.97 -6.85
N THR A 197 -6.35 4.95 -5.94
CA THR A 197 -6.24 5.94 -4.86
C THR A 197 -6.06 7.37 -5.39
N ALA A 198 -5.18 7.58 -6.37
CA ALA A 198 -5.02 8.91 -6.99
C ALA A 198 -6.32 9.41 -7.62
N PHE A 199 -7.04 8.55 -8.35
CA PHE A 199 -8.34 8.90 -8.94
C PHE A 199 -9.33 9.35 -7.86
N TRP A 200 -9.45 8.55 -6.80
CA TRP A 200 -10.35 8.81 -5.70
C TRP A 200 -10.02 10.15 -5.02
N VAL A 201 -8.74 10.46 -4.80
CA VAL A 201 -8.30 11.76 -4.26
C VAL A 201 -8.68 12.90 -5.20
N PHE A 202 -8.47 12.76 -6.51
CA PHE A 202 -8.80 13.79 -7.49
C PHE A 202 -10.31 14.03 -7.57
N GLU A 203 -11.14 12.98 -7.54
CA GLU A 203 -12.59 13.14 -7.50
C GLU A 203 -13.06 13.81 -6.20
N ARG A 204 -12.45 13.52 -5.05
CA ARG A 204 -12.77 14.20 -3.78
C ARG A 204 -12.33 15.67 -3.77
N ALA A 205 -11.20 15.98 -4.38
CA ALA A 205 -10.63 17.32 -4.41
C ALA A 205 -11.19 18.21 -5.54
N LEU A 206 -11.60 17.62 -6.66
CA LEU A 206 -11.92 18.34 -7.90
C LEU A 206 -13.18 17.81 -8.61
N GLY A 207 -13.86 16.80 -8.08
CA GLY A 207 -15.06 16.20 -8.67
C GLY A 207 -16.31 17.07 -8.57
N GLU A 208 -17.39 16.65 -9.21
CA GLU A 208 -18.62 17.47 -9.39
C GLU A 208 -19.50 17.59 -8.13
N CYS A 209 -19.13 16.94 -7.04
CA CYS A 209 -19.86 17.00 -5.77
C CYS A 209 -19.83 18.42 -5.15
N GLU A 210 -20.92 18.79 -4.47
CA GLU A 210 -21.08 20.09 -3.80
C GLU A 210 -20.02 20.37 -2.72
N VAL A 211 -19.46 19.31 -2.13
CA VAL A 211 -18.43 19.41 -1.08
C VAL A 211 -17.06 19.12 -1.69
N VAL A 212 -16.51 20.11 -2.38
CA VAL A 212 -15.11 20.08 -2.78
C VAL A 212 -14.23 20.19 -1.53
N LEU A 213 -13.42 19.17 -1.28
CA LEU A 213 -12.47 19.18 -0.17
C LEU A 213 -11.24 20.00 -0.55
N GLY A 214 -11.33 21.33 -0.38
CA GLY A 214 -10.24 22.26 -0.67
C GLY A 214 -8.90 21.89 0.01
N GLY A 215 -8.95 21.24 1.17
CA GLY A 215 -7.76 20.72 1.87
C GLY A 215 -6.98 19.65 1.11
N LEU A 216 -7.55 19.04 0.07
CA LEU A 216 -6.87 18.04 -0.78
C LEU A 216 -6.24 18.64 -2.05
N VAL A 217 -6.47 19.93 -2.34
CA VAL A 217 -5.92 20.55 -3.56
C VAL A 217 -4.38 20.52 -3.55
N ALA A 218 -3.76 20.74 -2.39
CA ALA A 218 -2.31 20.63 -2.24
C ALA A 218 -1.80 19.21 -2.53
N ALA A 219 -2.51 18.19 -2.09
CA ALA A 219 -2.19 16.79 -2.39
C ALA A 219 -2.29 16.50 -3.89
N VAL A 220 -3.33 17.01 -4.57
CA VAL A 220 -3.47 16.88 -6.03
C VAL A 220 -2.30 17.54 -6.78
N GLY A 221 -1.87 18.72 -6.34
CA GLY A 221 -0.69 19.38 -6.92
C GLY A 221 0.55 18.48 -6.88
N VAL A 222 0.81 17.84 -5.74
CA VAL A 222 1.93 16.91 -5.55
C VAL A 222 1.82 15.68 -6.45
N TRP A 223 0.61 15.11 -6.62
CA TRP A 223 0.39 14.01 -7.57
C TRP A 223 0.72 14.39 -9.01
N LEU A 224 0.34 15.60 -9.43
CA LEU A 224 0.64 16.10 -10.77
C LEU A 224 2.14 16.37 -10.96
N GLU A 225 2.80 16.87 -9.93
CA GLU A 225 4.24 17.11 -9.96
C GLU A 225 5.04 15.81 -10.16
N TYR A 226 4.80 14.80 -9.32
CA TYR A 226 5.64 13.59 -9.31
C TYR A 226 5.13 12.48 -10.25
N ALA A 227 3.82 12.39 -10.52
CA ALA A 227 3.22 11.25 -11.21
C ALA A 227 2.37 11.60 -12.44
N SER A 228 2.37 12.86 -12.92
CA SER A 228 1.57 13.26 -14.09
C SER A 228 1.77 12.38 -15.32
N HIS A 229 3.01 11.95 -15.59
CA HIS A 229 3.31 11.08 -16.73
C HIS A 229 2.63 9.71 -16.63
N GLN A 230 2.58 9.10 -15.44
CA GLN A 230 1.89 7.82 -15.22
C GLN A 230 0.37 7.99 -15.28
N LEU A 231 -0.16 9.05 -14.67
CA LEU A 231 -1.58 9.37 -14.70
C LEU A 231 -2.05 9.60 -16.15
N LEU A 232 -1.29 10.38 -16.92
CA LEU A 232 -1.56 10.62 -18.34
C LEU A 232 -1.47 9.34 -19.19
N ALA A 233 -0.43 8.52 -18.98
CA ALA A 233 -0.27 7.26 -19.71
C ALA A 233 -1.48 6.34 -19.53
N ARG A 234 -2.09 6.33 -18.35
CA ARG A 234 -3.34 5.60 -18.08
C ARG A 234 -4.54 6.16 -18.84
N CYS A 235 -4.69 7.49 -18.90
CA CYS A 235 -5.74 8.13 -19.70
C CYS A 235 -5.70 7.72 -21.18
N TYR A 236 -4.50 7.53 -21.75
CA TYR A 236 -4.33 7.07 -23.13
C TYR A 236 -4.56 5.58 -23.31
N SER A 237 -4.11 4.76 -22.34
CA SER A 237 -4.23 3.29 -22.43
C SER A 237 -5.69 2.85 -22.39
N PHE A 238 -6.54 3.54 -21.62
CA PHE A 238 -7.97 3.27 -21.58
C PHE A 238 -8.69 3.60 -22.90
N ALA A 239 -8.28 4.69 -23.57
CA ALA A 239 -8.86 5.09 -24.86
C ALA A 239 -8.52 4.13 -26.02
N ALA A 240 -7.43 3.37 -25.90
CA ALA A 240 -6.99 2.41 -26.91
C ALA A 240 -7.73 1.07 -26.85
N ASP A 241 -8.29 0.71 -25.69
CA ASP A 241 -8.92 -0.61 -25.45
C ASP A 241 -10.39 -0.70 -25.88
N GLY A 242 -10.97 0.37 -26.46
CA GLY A 242 -12.24 0.32 -27.19
C GLY A 242 -13.42 -0.28 -26.44
N ARG A 243 -13.44 -0.24 -25.10
CA ARG A 243 -14.62 -0.64 -24.33
C ARG A 243 -15.68 0.45 -24.48
N ASP A 244 -16.76 0.03 -25.13
CA ASP A 244 -17.99 0.75 -25.44
C ASP A 244 -18.46 1.66 -24.29
N GLU A 245 -18.64 2.97 -24.57
CA GLU A 245 -19.10 4.02 -23.64
C GLU A 245 -20.59 3.87 -23.22
N THR A 246 -21.19 2.68 -23.31
CA THR A 246 -22.64 2.48 -23.17
C THR A 246 -23.11 1.84 -21.86
N VAL A 247 -22.24 1.60 -20.88
CA VAL A 247 -22.71 1.20 -19.53
C VAL A 247 -22.95 2.45 -18.68
N THR A 248 -24.09 3.10 -18.94
CA THR A 248 -24.68 4.09 -18.03
C THR A 248 -25.35 3.36 -16.86
N ASP A 249 -24.59 2.60 -16.07
CA ASP A 249 -25.11 2.05 -14.81
C ASP A 249 -24.70 2.93 -13.63
N LEU A 250 -25.72 3.58 -13.11
CA LEU A 250 -25.82 4.40 -11.91
C LEU A 250 -24.77 4.04 -10.84
N ILE A 251 -23.82 4.95 -10.64
CA ILE A 251 -22.89 4.97 -9.51
C ILE A 251 -23.70 5.07 -8.21
N PRO A 252 -23.67 4.07 -7.30
CA PRO A 252 -24.33 4.19 -5.99
C PRO A 252 -23.64 5.25 -5.10
N PRO A 253 -24.24 5.74 -4.00
CA PRO A 253 -23.63 6.72 -3.12
C PRO A 253 -22.30 6.23 -2.50
N ALA A 254 -21.41 7.16 -2.16
CA ALA A 254 -20.03 6.91 -1.72
C ALA A 254 -19.88 6.59 -0.22
N ASP A 255 -20.92 6.04 0.42
CA ASP A 255 -21.02 5.91 1.88
C ASP A 255 -20.71 4.50 2.43
N GLU A 256 -20.40 3.52 1.59
CA GLU A 256 -19.97 2.19 2.06
C GLU A 256 -18.44 2.00 1.95
N PRO A 257 -17.76 1.59 3.04
CA PRO A 257 -16.34 1.27 2.99
C PRO A 257 -16.13 0.06 2.06
N LEU A 258 -15.29 0.24 1.03
CA LEU A 258 -15.02 -0.82 0.05
C LEU A 258 -14.27 -1.98 0.72
N LYS A 259 -14.91 -3.16 0.75
CA LYS A 259 -14.30 -4.39 1.24
C LYS A 259 -13.56 -5.20 0.16
N ASP A 260 -13.86 -4.95 -1.13
CA ASP A 260 -13.33 -5.74 -2.24
C ASP A 260 -12.55 -4.89 -3.26
N GLN A 261 -11.29 -5.27 -3.46
CA GLN A 261 -10.34 -4.62 -4.39
C GLN A 261 -10.79 -4.67 -5.86
N ALA A 262 -11.46 -5.75 -6.27
CA ALA A 262 -12.03 -5.87 -7.62
C ALA A 262 -13.12 -4.81 -7.92
N THR A 263 -13.83 -4.35 -6.87
CA THR A 263 -14.85 -3.31 -6.98
C THR A 263 -14.23 -1.91 -6.97
N ALA A 264 -13.09 -1.72 -6.31
CA ALA A 264 -12.32 -0.48 -6.38
C ALA A 264 -11.68 -0.32 -7.78
N GLU A 265 -11.14 -1.41 -8.33
CA GLU A 265 -10.53 -1.46 -9.66
C GLU A 265 -11.56 -1.25 -10.78
N SER A 266 -12.78 -1.78 -10.66
CA SER A 266 -13.84 -1.54 -11.65
C SER A 266 -14.43 -0.13 -11.57
N ARG A 267 -14.50 0.47 -10.36
CA ARG A 267 -15.13 1.76 -10.14
C ARG A 267 -14.20 2.96 -10.33
N TYR A 268 -12.91 2.77 -10.09
CA TYR A 268 -11.88 3.82 -10.20
C TYR A 268 -10.85 3.54 -11.30
N GLY A 269 -11.06 2.48 -12.10
CA GLY A 269 -10.24 2.11 -13.24
C GLY A 269 -10.42 3.02 -14.47
N GLU A 270 -11.44 3.88 -14.48
CA GLU A 270 -11.76 4.73 -15.62
C GLU A 270 -11.04 6.09 -15.58
N PHE A 271 -9.70 6.06 -15.49
CA PHE A 271 -8.92 7.25 -15.86
C PHE A 271 -9.14 7.54 -17.34
N SER A 272 -9.99 8.52 -17.63
CA SER A 272 -10.26 8.97 -19.00
C SER A 272 -9.65 10.35 -19.25
N MET A 273 -9.44 10.67 -20.53
CA MET A 273 -8.98 12.00 -20.91
C MET A 273 -10.02 13.10 -20.56
N THR A 274 -11.31 12.74 -20.45
CA THR A 274 -12.37 13.67 -20.03
C THR A 274 -12.23 14.06 -18.56
N HIS A 275 -11.96 13.11 -17.67
CA HIS A 275 -11.63 13.37 -16.26
C HIS A 275 -10.41 14.27 -16.14
N TRP A 276 -9.32 13.94 -16.84
CA TRP A 276 -8.09 14.72 -16.82
C TRP A 276 -8.28 16.19 -17.21
N LEU A 277 -8.94 16.44 -18.35
CA LEU A 277 -9.21 17.80 -18.82
C LEU A 277 -10.15 18.56 -17.87
N ARG A 278 -11.12 17.88 -17.25
CA ARG A 278 -12.02 18.47 -16.25
C ARG A 278 -11.23 18.93 -15.03
N TRP A 279 -10.44 18.04 -14.42
CA TRP A 279 -9.63 18.36 -13.24
C TRP A 279 -8.65 19.49 -13.52
N ARG A 280 -7.97 19.47 -14.68
CA ARG A 280 -7.08 20.55 -15.10
C ARG A 280 -7.78 21.92 -15.14
N ARG A 281 -8.97 22.00 -15.74
CA ARG A 281 -9.73 23.27 -15.80
C ARG A 281 -10.14 23.77 -14.41
N ARG A 282 -10.39 22.87 -13.46
CA ARG A 282 -10.75 23.24 -12.09
C ARG A 282 -9.56 23.72 -11.28
N LEU A 283 -8.41 23.05 -11.40
CA LEU A 283 -7.16 23.52 -10.80
C LEU A 283 -6.80 24.94 -11.24
N GLN A 284 -6.94 25.22 -12.54
CA GLN A 284 -6.72 26.56 -13.08
C GLN A 284 -7.64 27.65 -12.49
N LYS A 285 -8.82 27.27 -11.99
CA LYS A 285 -9.76 28.19 -11.32
C LYS A 285 -9.49 28.34 -9.83
N THR A 286 -8.86 27.35 -9.21
CA THR A 286 -8.52 27.40 -7.77
C THR A 286 -7.21 28.11 -7.51
N GLU A 287 -6.34 28.25 -8.51
CA GLU A 287 -5.08 29.00 -8.45
C GLU A 287 -5.22 30.50 -8.84
N SER A 288 -6.38 30.89 -9.38
CA SER A 288 -6.71 32.26 -9.81
C SER A 288 -7.46 33.05 -8.75
#